data_AF-A0A2Z5G0K8-F1
#
_entry.id   AF-A0A2Z5G0K8-F1
#
_cell.length_a   1.000
_cell.length_b   1.000
_cell.length_c   1.000
_cell.angle_alpha   90.00
_cell.angle_beta   90.00
_cell.angle_gamma   90.00
#
_symmetry.space_group_name_H-M   'P 1'
#
loop_
_entity.id
_entity.type
_entity.pdbx_description
1 polymer ?
#
loop_
_entity_poly.entity_id
_entity_poly.type
_entity_poly.pdbx_seq_one_letter_code
_entity_poly.pdbx_strand_id
1 'polypeptide(L)'
;MLSRGEITTGSDLYEGAFVFQHGETAPDYLLAHVLALDALTKGFVRAKWLSAATLDRYLQLIGQPQVFGTQYPFDPKLPHPITNGGRFSGRTRSPFDDSFLPTYLRSDFCVPDLEQQKKNLQTLNSGSYPRATMTLPGCER
;
A
#
# COMPACT_ATOMS: atom_id res chain seq x y z
N MET A 1 -1.29 -25.01 -1.27
CA MET A 1 -2.30 -24.12 -1.87
C MET A 1 -1.67 -23.28 -2.96
N LEU A 2 -0.90 -22.23 -2.66
CA LEU A 2 -0.31 -21.39 -3.71
C LEU A 2 0.64 -22.15 -4.66
N SER A 3 1.65 -22.86 -4.13
CA SER A 3 2.61 -23.65 -4.94
C SER A 3 1.99 -24.84 -5.68
N ARG A 4 0.76 -25.22 -5.32
CA ARG A 4 0.00 -26.29 -5.97
C ARG A 4 -1.01 -25.76 -7.00
N GLY A 5 -1.07 -24.45 -7.21
CA GLY A 5 -2.00 -23.82 -8.15
C GLY A 5 -3.46 -23.89 -7.71
N GLU A 6 -3.74 -24.02 -6.41
CA GLU A 6 -5.11 -24.15 -5.87
C GLU A 6 -5.76 -22.79 -5.57
N ILE A 7 -4.99 -21.69 -5.64
CA ILE A 7 -5.45 -20.30 -5.45
C ILE A 7 -5.64 -19.72 -6.85
N THR A 8 -6.87 -19.66 -7.36
CA THR A 8 -7.11 -19.38 -8.79
C THR A 8 -8.11 -18.28 -9.10
N THR A 9 -9.05 -17.99 -8.20
CA THR A 9 -10.01 -16.90 -8.44
C THR A 9 -9.40 -15.55 -8.09
N GLY A 10 -9.97 -14.47 -8.63
CA GLY A 10 -9.50 -13.12 -8.29
C GLY A 10 -9.62 -12.81 -6.79
N SER A 11 -10.64 -13.33 -6.10
CA SER A 11 -10.75 -13.19 -4.64
C SER A 11 -9.70 -14.01 -3.89
N ASP A 12 -9.43 -15.26 -4.28
CA ASP A 12 -8.42 -16.07 -3.57
C ASP A 12 -7.02 -15.45 -3.70
N LEU A 13 -6.70 -14.93 -4.89
CA LEU A 13 -5.46 -14.21 -5.17
C LEU A 13 -5.37 -12.93 -4.35
N TYR A 14 -6.46 -12.17 -4.24
CA TYR A 14 -6.54 -10.98 -3.38
C TYR A 14 -6.28 -11.30 -1.91
N GLU A 15 -6.92 -12.33 -1.37
CA GLU A 15 -6.72 -12.76 0.01
C GLU A 15 -5.28 -13.24 0.23
N GLY A 16 -4.71 -13.97 -0.72
CA GLY A 16 -3.30 -14.34 -0.72
C GLY A 16 -2.39 -13.12 -0.68
N ALA A 17 -2.62 -12.13 -1.54
CA ALA A 17 -1.90 -10.87 -1.55
C ALA A 17 -2.03 -10.14 -0.20
N PHE A 18 -3.21 -10.17 0.41
CA PHE A 18 -3.47 -9.54 1.70
C PHE A 18 -2.71 -10.21 2.85
N VAL A 19 -2.48 -11.52 2.78
CA VAL A 19 -1.60 -12.23 3.71
C VAL A 19 -0.14 -11.80 3.50
N PHE A 20 0.39 -11.92 2.27
CA PHE A 20 1.80 -11.63 1.99
C PHE A 20 2.19 -10.16 2.20
N GLN A 21 1.25 -9.21 2.08
CA GLN A 21 1.55 -7.80 2.35
C GLN A 21 1.87 -7.51 3.83
N HIS A 22 1.59 -8.45 4.73
CA HIS A 22 1.98 -8.41 6.14
C HIS A 22 3.28 -9.17 6.43
N GLY A 23 3.96 -9.70 5.40
CA GLY A 23 5.31 -10.24 5.54
C GLY A 23 6.33 -9.16 5.88
N GLU A 24 7.59 -9.56 5.98
CA GLU A 24 8.69 -8.69 6.45
C GLU A 24 9.84 -8.59 5.44
N THR A 25 9.78 -9.34 4.34
CA THR A 25 10.84 -9.41 3.34
C THR A 25 10.42 -8.86 1.98
N ALA A 26 11.40 -8.48 1.14
CA ALA A 26 11.13 -7.95 -0.19
C ALA A 26 10.44 -8.97 -1.11
N PRO A 27 10.81 -10.27 -1.05
CA PRO A 27 10.04 -11.33 -1.70
C PRO A 27 8.58 -11.39 -1.27
N ASP A 28 8.26 -11.17 0.02
CA ASP A 28 6.86 -11.18 0.48
C ASP A 28 6.04 -10.08 -0.19
N TYR A 29 6.55 -8.84 -0.19
CA TYR A 29 5.86 -7.72 -0.83
C TYR A 29 5.78 -7.85 -2.34
N LEU A 30 6.83 -8.36 -2.98
CA LEU A 30 6.82 -8.59 -4.42
C LEU A 30 5.80 -9.68 -4.80
N LEU A 31 5.74 -10.78 -4.03
CA LEU A 31 4.72 -11.81 -4.23
C LEU A 31 3.31 -11.25 -3.98
N ALA A 32 3.12 -10.47 -2.92
CA ALA A 32 1.85 -9.80 -2.66
C ALA A 32 1.41 -8.90 -3.83
N HIS A 33 2.36 -8.17 -4.42
CA HIS A 33 2.11 -7.34 -5.60
C HIS A 33 1.70 -8.16 -6.82
N VAL A 34 2.43 -9.24 -7.12
CA VAL A 34 2.10 -10.15 -8.23
C VAL A 34 0.71 -10.75 -8.07
N LEU A 35 0.36 -11.22 -6.87
CA LEU A 35 -0.96 -11.78 -6.58
C LEU A 35 -2.08 -10.73 -6.71
N ALA A 36 -1.84 -9.50 -6.24
CA ALA A 36 -2.81 -8.41 -6.39
C ALA A 36 -3.01 -8.01 -7.87
N LEU A 37 -1.95 -8.01 -8.67
CA LEU A 37 -2.06 -7.78 -10.12
C LEU A 37 -2.82 -8.92 -10.81
N ASP A 38 -2.52 -10.18 -10.50
CA ASP A 38 -3.24 -11.32 -11.09
C ASP A 38 -4.73 -11.26 -10.72
N ALA A 39 -5.07 -10.95 -9.47
CA ALA A 39 -6.44 -10.70 -9.04
C ALA A 39 -7.16 -9.64 -9.90
N LEU A 40 -6.48 -8.56 -10.29
CA LEU A 40 -7.01 -7.56 -11.21
C LEU A 40 -7.24 -8.12 -12.61
N THR A 41 -6.34 -8.95 -13.14
CA THR A 41 -6.54 -9.59 -14.45
C THR A 41 -7.75 -10.53 -14.46
N LYS A 42 -8.13 -11.06 -13.30
CA LYS A 42 -9.35 -11.85 -13.09
C LYS A 42 -10.59 -11.01 -12.80
N GLY A 43 -10.51 -9.68 -12.90
CA GLY A 43 -11.63 -8.76 -12.71
C GLY A 43 -11.94 -8.40 -11.26
N PHE A 44 -11.10 -8.78 -10.30
CA PHE A 44 -11.33 -8.48 -8.88
C PHE A 44 -10.85 -7.07 -8.53
N VAL A 45 -11.68 -6.07 -8.82
CA VAL A 45 -11.33 -4.63 -8.75
C VAL A 45 -10.95 -4.12 -7.35
N ARG A 46 -11.31 -4.84 -6.27
CA ARG A 46 -10.87 -4.51 -4.90
C ARG A 46 -9.35 -4.59 -4.74
N ALA A 47 -8.66 -5.34 -5.61
CA ALA A 47 -7.21 -5.45 -5.62
C ALA A 47 -6.47 -4.17 -6.07
N LYS A 48 -7.18 -3.15 -6.59
CA LYS A 48 -6.58 -1.90 -7.11
C LYS A 48 -5.66 -1.24 -6.09
N TRP A 49 -6.19 -0.91 -4.91
CA TRP A 49 -5.40 -0.25 -3.87
C TRP A 49 -4.32 -1.18 -3.31
N LEU A 50 -4.61 -2.47 -3.17
CA LEU A 50 -3.64 -3.44 -2.63
C LEU A 50 -2.44 -3.60 -3.57
N SER A 51 -2.64 -3.59 -4.88
CA SER A 51 -1.56 -3.65 -5.87
C SER A 51 -0.61 -2.45 -5.77
N ALA A 52 -1.15 -1.25 -5.56
CA ALA A 52 -0.36 -0.04 -5.33
C ALA A 52 0.39 -0.10 -3.99
N ALA A 53 -0.31 -0.54 -2.92
CA ALA A 53 0.24 -0.58 -1.58
C ALA A 53 1.34 -1.62 -1.37
N THR A 54 1.29 -2.73 -2.10
CA THR A 54 2.32 -3.77 -2.08
C THR A 54 3.56 -3.35 -2.87
N LEU A 55 3.40 -2.65 -4.01
CA LEU A 55 4.53 -2.09 -4.74
C LEU A 55 5.28 -1.05 -3.91
N ASP A 56 4.57 -0.10 -3.29
CA ASP A 56 5.21 0.92 -2.45
C ASP A 56 5.99 0.32 -1.28
N ARG A 57 5.47 -0.76 -0.67
CA ARG A 57 6.20 -1.50 0.39
C ARG A 57 7.46 -2.16 -0.14
N TYR A 58 7.36 -2.81 -1.31
CA TYR A 58 8.52 -3.40 -1.97
C TYR A 58 9.59 -2.34 -2.23
N LEU A 59 9.22 -1.21 -2.84
CA LEU A 59 10.12 -0.10 -3.14
C LEU A 59 10.80 0.44 -1.88
N GLN A 60 10.04 0.73 -0.81
CA GLN A 60 10.62 1.20 0.45
C GLN A 60 11.60 0.20 1.05
N LEU A 61 11.27 -1.09 1.04
CA LEU A 61 12.13 -2.12 1.62
C LEU A 61 13.45 -2.29 0.86
N ILE A 62 13.47 -2.04 -0.45
CA ILE A 62 14.70 -2.06 -1.26
C ILE A 62 15.39 -0.68 -1.33
N GLY A 63 14.95 0.30 -0.53
CA GLY A 63 15.56 1.63 -0.44
C GLY A 63 15.21 2.59 -1.58
N GLN A 64 14.15 2.30 -2.35
CA GLN A 64 13.64 3.16 -3.41
C GLN A 64 12.49 4.05 -2.91
N PRO A 65 12.26 5.24 -3.50
CA PRO A 65 11.06 6.01 -3.25
C PRO A 65 9.81 5.23 -3.60
N GLN A 66 8.77 5.31 -2.77
CA GLN A 66 7.44 4.87 -3.16
C GLN A 66 6.91 5.77 -4.30
N VAL A 67 5.92 5.31 -5.07
CA VAL A 67 5.38 6.03 -6.24
C VAL A 67 3.89 6.33 -6.12
N PHE A 68 3.16 5.54 -5.33
CA PHE A 68 1.76 5.83 -5.01
C PHE A 68 1.59 6.59 -3.69
N GLY A 69 2.56 6.57 -2.77
CA GLY A 69 2.45 7.31 -1.50
C GLY A 69 1.52 6.64 -0.48
N THR A 70 1.30 5.33 -0.60
CA THR A 70 0.36 4.56 0.25
C THR A 70 0.95 4.19 1.62
N GLN A 71 2.26 4.24 1.78
CA GLN A 71 2.97 3.90 3.01
C GLN A 71 3.32 5.12 3.84
N TYR A 72 3.21 4.96 5.16
CA TYR A 72 3.48 6.00 6.15
C TYR A 72 4.45 5.45 7.21
N PRO A 73 5.75 5.21 6.90
CA PRO A 73 6.71 4.72 7.88
C PRO A 73 7.01 5.76 8.96
N PHE A 74 7.64 5.32 10.06
CA PHE A 74 8.21 6.23 11.07
C PHE A 74 9.59 6.74 10.67
N ASP A 75 10.39 5.86 10.06
CA ASP A 75 11.71 6.19 9.53
C ASP A 75 11.70 5.93 8.02
N PRO A 76 12.08 6.92 7.18
CA PRO A 76 12.24 6.72 5.74
C PRO A 76 13.16 5.55 5.35
N LYS A 77 14.05 5.13 6.25
CA LYS A 77 15.07 4.10 6.03
C LYS A 77 14.72 2.76 6.67
N LEU A 78 13.70 2.68 7.54
CA LEU A 78 13.30 1.44 8.21
C LEU A 78 11.84 1.09 7.87
N PRO A 79 11.59 -0.07 7.25
CA PRO A 79 10.25 -0.45 6.82
C PRO A 79 9.29 -0.80 7.97
N HIS A 80 9.77 -1.21 9.16
CA HIS A 80 8.98 -1.61 10.34
C HIS A 80 9.69 -1.25 11.67
N PRO A 81 9.01 -1.15 12.82
CA PRO A 81 9.07 0.03 13.70
C PRO A 81 10.24 0.08 14.69
N ILE A 82 10.60 1.30 15.11
CA ILE A 82 11.10 1.55 16.48
C ILE A 82 10.04 2.36 17.23
N THR A 83 9.38 1.72 18.19
CA THR A 83 8.37 2.32 19.06
C THR A 83 9.04 3.04 20.23
N ASN A 84 8.96 4.37 20.27
CA ASN A 84 9.09 5.18 21.49
C ASN A 84 8.26 6.48 21.44
N GLY A 85 7.18 6.51 20.64
CA GLY A 85 6.31 7.69 20.55
C GLY A 85 4.98 7.38 19.88
N GLY A 86 3.96 6.97 20.66
CA GLY A 86 2.57 6.80 20.21
C GLY A 86 2.35 5.80 19.07
N ARG A 87 1.10 5.38 18.84
CA ARG A 87 0.77 4.44 17.75
C ARG A 87 0.91 5.08 16.34
N PHE A 88 0.82 6.41 16.25
CA PHE A 88 0.68 7.14 14.98
C PHE A 88 1.53 8.42 14.84
N SER A 89 2.15 8.96 15.90
CA SER A 89 2.94 10.19 15.83
C SER A 89 4.32 9.97 15.21
N GLY A 90 4.81 10.89 14.38
CA GLY A 90 6.14 10.81 13.76
C GLY A 90 6.18 10.02 12.46
N ARG A 91 5.05 9.95 11.76
CA ARG A 91 4.92 9.34 10.43
C ARG A 91 5.45 10.28 9.37
N THR A 92 5.94 9.70 8.29
CA THR A 92 6.37 10.39 7.07
C THR A 92 5.86 9.63 5.85
N ARG A 93 5.82 10.27 4.68
CA ARG A 93 5.67 9.58 3.38
C ARG A 93 7.01 9.36 2.70
N SER A 94 8.11 9.90 3.22
CA SER A 94 9.41 9.80 2.57
C SER A 94 10.02 8.40 2.74
N PRO A 95 10.83 7.92 1.77
CA PRO A 95 11.03 8.53 0.44
C PRO A 95 9.79 8.33 -0.46
N PHE A 96 9.36 9.37 -1.15
CA PHE A 96 8.21 9.36 -2.06
C PHE A 96 8.50 10.28 -3.25
N ASP A 97 8.41 9.74 -4.47
CA ASP A 97 8.42 10.51 -5.71
C ASP A 97 6.99 10.90 -6.06
N ASP A 98 6.58 12.10 -5.65
CA ASP A 98 5.23 12.61 -5.89
C ASP A 98 5.01 13.16 -7.31
N SER A 99 6.05 13.16 -8.15
CA SER A 99 6.00 13.58 -9.55
C SER A 99 5.82 12.40 -10.52
N PHE A 100 6.08 11.17 -10.06
CA PHE A 100 6.06 9.97 -10.91
C PHE A 100 4.67 9.65 -11.48
N LEU A 101 3.60 9.75 -10.67
CA LEU A 101 2.24 9.44 -11.08
C LEU A 101 1.32 10.68 -11.10
N PRO A 102 0.72 11.03 -12.25
CA PRO A 102 -0.33 12.03 -12.30
C PRO A 102 -1.60 11.55 -11.58
N THR A 103 -2.42 12.50 -11.12
CA THR A 103 -3.62 12.24 -10.31
C THR A 103 -4.57 11.21 -10.92
N TYR A 104 -4.80 11.26 -12.24
CA TYR A 104 -5.74 10.33 -12.88
C TYR A 104 -5.30 8.86 -12.77
N LEU A 105 -3.99 8.58 -12.95
CA LEU A 105 -3.47 7.22 -12.76
C LEU A 105 -3.58 6.77 -11.30
N ARG A 106 -3.37 7.68 -10.34
CA ARG A 106 -3.54 7.35 -8.92
C ARG A 106 -4.97 6.92 -8.62
N SER A 107 -5.94 7.62 -9.20
CA SER A 107 -7.37 7.31 -9.07
C SER A 107 -7.73 5.94 -9.66
N ASP A 108 -7.13 5.53 -10.77
CA ASP A 108 -7.37 4.21 -11.38
C ASP A 108 -7.03 3.06 -10.43
N PHE A 109 -6.04 3.27 -9.56
CA PHE A 109 -5.61 2.35 -8.51
C PHE A 109 -6.29 2.59 -7.15
N CYS A 110 -7.36 3.38 -7.11
CA CYS A 110 -8.07 3.72 -5.87
C CYS A 110 -7.20 4.43 -4.82
N VAL A 111 -6.12 5.09 -5.24
CA VAL A 111 -5.24 5.86 -4.36
C VAL A 111 -5.71 7.32 -4.32
N PRO A 112 -5.89 7.92 -3.13
CA PRO A 112 -6.24 9.34 -3.03
C PRO A 112 -5.19 10.25 -3.68
N ASP A 113 -5.62 11.46 -4.04
CA ASP A 113 -4.71 12.49 -4.53
C ASP A 113 -3.68 12.93 -3.47
N LEU A 114 -2.69 13.71 -3.92
CA LEU A 114 -1.59 14.14 -3.06
C LEU A 114 -2.08 15.02 -1.89
N GLU A 115 -3.12 15.83 -2.10
CA GLU A 115 -3.66 16.71 -1.07
C GLU A 115 -4.37 15.90 0.03
N GLN A 116 -5.14 14.88 -0.34
CA GLN A 116 -5.76 13.98 0.62
C GLN A 116 -4.72 13.14 1.36
N GLN A 117 -3.66 12.69 0.70
CA GLN A 117 -2.56 12.00 1.39
C GLN A 117 -1.80 12.90 2.38
N LYS A 118 -1.62 14.20 2.07
CA LYS A 118 -1.08 15.17 3.03
C LYS A 118 -1.98 15.31 4.26
N LYS A 119 -3.30 15.37 4.08
CA LYS A 119 -4.28 15.37 5.18
C LYS A 119 -4.22 14.08 6.00
N ASN A 120 -4.10 12.92 5.35
CA ASN A 120 -3.95 11.64 6.03
C ASN A 120 -2.69 11.59 6.90
N LEU A 121 -1.56 12.10 6.39
CA LEU A 121 -0.31 12.24 7.15
C LEU A 121 -0.48 13.15 8.38
N GLN A 122 -1.17 14.28 8.23
CA GLN A 122 -1.48 15.19 9.34
C GLN A 122 -2.33 14.49 10.41
N THR A 123 -3.37 13.77 10.02
CA THR A 123 -4.23 13.01 10.95
C THR A 123 -3.45 11.93 11.70
N LEU A 124 -2.57 11.18 11.02
CA LEU A 124 -1.67 10.23 11.66
C LEU A 124 -0.79 10.91 12.70
N ASN A 125 -0.14 12.00 12.31
CA ASN A 125 0.74 12.76 13.19
C ASN A 125 0.02 13.48 14.34
N SER A 126 -1.29 13.70 14.23
CA SER A 126 -2.13 14.17 15.34
C SER A 126 -2.55 13.05 16.31
N GLY A 127 -2.08 11.82 16.11
CA GLY A 127 -2.41 10.66 16.95
C GLY A 127 -3.68 9.90 16.53
N SER A 128 -4.28 10.22 15.38
CA SER A 128 -5.53 9.64 14.90
C SER A 128 -5.35 8.83 13.61
N TYR A 129 -6.23 7.86 13.34
CA TYR A 129 -6.19 7.13 12.08
C TYR A 129 -7.21 7.70 11.07
N PRO A 130 -6.79 8.06 9.83
CA PRO A 130 -7.65 8.64 8.81
C PRO A 130 -8.58 7.57 8.19
N ARG A 131 -9.65 7.22 8.90
CA ARG A 131 -10.66 6.25 8.43
C ARG A 131 -11.35 6.79 7.16
N ALA A 132 -11.65 5.88 6.23
CA ALA A 132 -12.34 6.15 4.96
C ALA A 132 -11.61 7.05 3.94
N THR A 133 -10.44 7.61 4.26
CA THR A 133 -9.69 8.48 3.33
C THR A 133 -8.35 7.87 2.87
N MET A 134 -8.04 6.65 3.30
CA MET A 134 -6.85 5.91 2.84
C MET A 134 -6.99 5.35 1.41
N THR A 135 -8.23 5.18 0.97
CA THR A 135 -8.62 4.82 -0.39
C THR A 135 -9.45 5.94 -1.00
N LEU A 136 -9.51 6.01 -2.34
CA LEU A 136 -10.38 6.94 -3.04
C LEU A 136 -11.86 6.65 -2.69
N PRO A 137 -12.72 7.68 -2.50
CA PRO A 137 -14.15 7.48 -2.26
C PRO A 137 -14.79 6.57 -3.33
N GLY A 138 -15.62 5.63 -2.89
CA GLY A 138 -16.25 4.64 -3.78
C GLY A 138 -15.38 3.40 -4.07
N CYS A 139 -14.12 3.38 -3.64
CA CYS A 139 -13.30 2.17 -3.68
C CYS A 139 -13.36 1.41 -2.35
N GLU A 140 -13.73 0.14 -2.42
CA GLU A 140 -13.70 -0.78 -1.30
C GLU A 140 -12.27 -1.24 -0.99
N ARG A 141 -11.99 -1.50 0.30
CA ARG A 141 -10.73 -2.05 0.80
C ARG A 141 -10.92 -3.49 1.27
#